data_AF-A0A1F5K1D3-F1
#
_entry.id   AF-A0A1F5K1D3-F1
#
_cell.length_a   1.000
_cell.length_b   1.000
_cell.length_c   1.000
_cell.angle_alpha   90.00
_cell.angle_beta   90.00
_cell.angle_gamma   90.00
#
_symmetry.space_group_name_H-M   'P 1'
#
loop_
_entity.id
_entity.type
_entity.pdbx_description
1 polymer ?
#
loop_
_entity_poly.entity_id
_entity_poly.type
_entity_poly.pdbx_seq_one_letter_code
_entity_poly.pdbx_strand_id
1 'polypeptide(L)'
;MLKEKEFANAFTVVSLGVYVVCRVLSLIAPDFLFSVGKSWFHTFSLDSMRAVSPMDLGTFIFGAVSLAFLVWITTYSGAALYNKWAK
;
A
#
# COMPACT_ATOMS: atom_id res chain seq x y z
N MET A 1 14.76 21.62 -1.47
CA MET A 1 14.36 20.67 -2.54
C MET A 1 14.44 19.26 -1.98
N LEU A 2 13.45 18.42 -2.29
CA LEU A 2 13.44 17.00 -1.91
C LEU A 2 14.53 16.24 -2.68
N LYS A 3 15.14 15.22 -2.08
CA LYS A 3 15.99 14.27 -2.82
C LYS A 3 15.10 13.17 -3.39
N GLU A 4 14.80 13.22 -4.68
CA GLU A 4 13.71 12.48 -5.30
C GLU A 4 13.86 10.96 -5.13
N LYS A 5 15.07 10.43 -5.35
CA LYS A 5 15.35 8.98 -5.26
C LYS A 5 15.25 8.48 -3.83
N GLU A 6 15.86 9.17 -2.87
CA GLU A 6 15.84 8.80 -1.46
C GLU A 6 14.44 8.89 -0.89
N PHE A 7 13.67 9.91 -1.30
CA PHE A 7 12.28 10.06 -0.92
C PHE A 7 11.44 8.89 -1.47
N ALA A 8 11.59 8.55 -2.75
CA ALA A 8 10.88 7.43 -3.36
C ALA A 8 11.23 6.07 -2.72
N ASN A 9 12.51 5.83 -2.43
CA ASN A 9 12.96 4.62 -1.73
C ASN A 9 12.31 4.50 -0.35
N ALA A 10 12.30 5.57 0.44
CA ALA A 10 11.71 5.57 1.78
C ALA A 10 10.22 5.22 1.74
N PHE A 11 9.44 5.89 0.87
CA PHE A 11 8.01 5.60 0.73
C PHE A 11 7.74 4.17 0.23
N THR A 12 8.57 3.67 -0.68
CA THR A 12 8.46 2.30 -1.20
C THR A 12 8.67 1.27 -0.09
N VAL A 13 9.71 1.42 0.73
CA VAL A 13 10.00 0.51 1.85
C VAL A 13 8.89 0.54 2.90
N VAL A 14 8.42 1.73 3.28
CA VAL A 14 7.31 1.86 4.23
C VAL A 14 6.04 1.21 3.69
N SER A 15 5.71 1.44 2.42
CA SER A 15 4.52 0.86 1.79
C SER A 15 4.59 -0.67 1.72
N LEU A 16 5.77 -1.23 1.41
CA LEU A 16 5.99 -2.68 1.44
C LEU A 16 5.87 -3.25 2.86
N GLY A 17 6.39 -2.54 3.87
CA GLY A 17 6.22 -2.92 5.27
C GLY A 17 4.73 -3.00 5.66
N VAL A 18 3.96 -1.97 5.30
CA VAL A 18 2.50 -1.96 5.52
C VAL A 18 1.82 -3.10 4.75
N TYR A 19 2.21 -3.37 3.50
CA TYR A 19 1.66 -4.47 2.70
C TYR A 19 1.87 -5.84 3.37
N VAL A 20 3.07 -6.10 3.91
CA VAL A 20 3.38 -7.33 4.67
C VAL A 20 2.54 -7.40 5.95
N VAL A 21 2.45 -6.31 6.71
CA VAL A 21 1.62 -6.26 7.94
C VAL A 21 0.15 -6.53 7.61
N CYS A 22 -0.39 -5.92 6.54
CA CYS A 22 -1.74 -6.18 6.06
C CYS A 22 -1.96 -7.66 5.73
N ARG A 23 -0.99 -8.30 5.07
CA ARG A 23 -1.05 -9.74 4.80
C ARG A 23 -1.09 -10.56 6.08
N VAL A 24 -0.23 -10.28 7.05
CA VAL A 24 -0.22 -11.00 8.33
C VAL A 24 -1.57 -10.83 9.05
N LEU A 25 -2.06 -9.60 9.18
CA LEU A 25 -3.35 -9.32 9.83
C LEU A 25 -4.52 -9.99 9.13
N SER A 26 -4.52 -10.05 7.79
CA SER A 26 -5.58 -10.75 7.05
C SER A 26 -5.65 -12.25 7.34
N LEU A 27 -4.54 -12.85 7.78
CA LEU A 27 -4.46 -14.28 8.10
C LEU A 27 -4.82 -14.57 9.55
N ILE A 28 -4.38 -13.71 10.49
CA ILE A 28 -4.51 -14.00 11.93
C ILE A 28 -5.62 -13.22 12.64
N ALA A 29 -6.02 -12.06 12.10
CA ALA A 29 -7.00 -11.16 12.72
C ALA A 29 -7.83 -10.41 11.65
N PRO A 30 -8.53 -11.13 10.74
CA PRO A 30 -9.27 -10.50 9.65
C PRO A 30 -10.36 -9.54 10.15
N ASP A 31 -11.08 -9.88 11.24
CA ASP A 31 -12.14 -9.00 11.77
C ASP A 31 -11.62 -7.66 12.27
N PHE A 32 -10.40 -7.64 12.84
CA PHE A 32 -9.74 -6.39 13.20
C PHE A 32 -9.43 -5.56 11.95
N LEU A 33 -8.85 -6.18 10.92
CA LEU A 33 -8.55 -5.51 9.65
C LEU A 33 -9.82 -4.92 9.00
N PHE A 34 -10.92 -5.67 8.99
CA PHE A 34 -12.22 -5.20 8.48
C PHE A 34 -12.82 -4.09 9.35
N SER A 35 -12.67 -4.14 10.67
CA SER A 35 -13.12 -3.06 11.57
C SER A 35 -12.39 -1.75 11.29
N VAL A 36 -11.06 -1.82 11.12
CA VAL A 36 -10.24 -0.65 10.71
C VAL A 36 -10.72 -0.12 9.35
N GLY A 37 -10.91 -0.98 8.36
CA GLY A 37 -11.43 -0.56 7.05
C GLY A 37 -12.80 0.12 7.13
N LYS A 38 -13.73 -0.42 7.92
CA LYS A 38 -15.08 0.16 8.13
C LYS A 38 -15.02 1.55 8.78
N SER A 39 -13.97 1.86 9.54
CA SER A 39 -13.78 3.19 10.12
C SER A 39 -13.39 4.26 9.11
N TRP A 40 -12.84 3.87 7.95
CA TRP A 40 -12.42 4.79 6.89
C TRP A 40 -13.48 4.94 5.79
N PHE A 41 -14.08 3.82 5.38
CA PHE A 41 -15.08 3.81 4.33
C PHE A 41 -16.49 4.03 4.89
N HIS A 42 -17.09 5.15 4.49
CA HIS A 42 -18.48 5.47 4.82
C HIS A 42 -19.39 4.98 3.69
N THR A 43 -20.60 4.51 4.02
CA THR A 43 -21.67 4.03 3.10
C THR A 43 -21.44 2.69 2.39
N PHE A 44 -20.21 2.20 2.24
CA PHE A 44 -19.93 0.89 1.65
C PHE A 44 -19.98 -0.24 2.70
N SER A 45 -20.66 -1.34 2.38
CA SER A 45 -20.54 -2.58 3.15
C SER A 45 -19.27 -3.33 2.73
N LEU A 46 -18.30 -3.44 3.63
CA LEU A 46 -17.10 -4.25 3.40
C LEU A 46 -17.35 -5.75 3.63
N ASP A 47 -18.52 -6.15 4.13
CA ASP A 47 -18.77 -7.56 4.47
C ASP A 47 -18.78 -8.48 3.25
N SER A 48 -19.20 -7.97 2.09
CA SER A 48 -19.16 -8.70 0.81
C SER A 48 -17.75 -8.81 0.22
N MET A 49 -16.76 -8.09 0.76
CA MET A 49 -15.38 -8.08 0.27
C MET A 49 -14.49 -9.09 0.99
N ARG A 50 -15.04 -9.91 1.88
CA ARG A 50 -14.31 -10.99 2.56
C ARG A 50 -13.87 -12.03 1.53
N ALA A 51 -12.57 -12.33 1.53
CA ALA A 51 -12.01 -13.34 0.65
C ALA A 51 -12.59 -14.71 0.99
N VAL A 52 -13.11 -15.42 -0.02
CA VAL A 52 -13.60 -16.80 0.10
C VAL A 52 -12.47 -17.83 0.05
N SER A 53 -11.29 -17.43 -0.45
CA SER A 53 -10.10 -18.28 -0.49
C SER A 53 -8.85 -17.50 -0.10
N PRO A 54 -7.88 -18.12 0.59
CA PRO A 54 -6.60 -17.49 0.87
C PRO A 54 -5.87 -17.12 -0.43
N MET A 55 -5.32 -15.91 -0.50
CA MET A 55 -4.43 -15.51 -1.60
C MET A 55 -3.14 -16.36 -1.55
N ASP A 56 -2.70 -16.87 -2.69
CA ASP A 56 -1.48 -17.66 -2.82
C ASP A 56 -0.21 -16.79 -2.74
N LEU A 57 0.94 -17.45 -2.57
CA LEU A 57 2.23 -16.77 -2.43
C LEU A 57 2.66 -16.02 -3.71
N GLY A 58 2.33 -16.57 -4.89
CA GLY A 58 2.65 -15.94 -6.18
C GLY A 58 1.92 -14.63 -6.35
N THR A 59 0.60 -14.61 -6.10
CA THR A 59 -0.21 -13.39 -6.10
C THR A 59 0.30 -12.38 -5.07
N PHE A 60 0.69 -12.83 -3.87
CA PHE A 60 1.25 -11.95 -2.84
C PHE A 60 2.55 -11.27 -3.31
N ILE A 61 3.50 -12.02 -3.89
CA ILE A 61 4.77 -11.48 -4.41
C ILE A 61 4.51 -10.54 -5.59
N PHE A 62 3.63 -10.92 -6.51
CA PHE A 62 3.23 -10.08 -7.63
C PHE A 62 2.65 -8.73 -7.15
N GLY A 63 1.80 -8.76 -6.13
CA GLY A 63 1.26 -7.57 -5.48
C GLY A 63 2.36 -6.71 -4.83
N ALA A 64 3.35 -7.31 -4.16
CA ALA A 64 4.47 -6.57 -3.58
C ALA A 64 5.31 -5.85 -4.64
N VAL A 65 5.69 -6.56 -5.71
CA VAL A 65 6.52 -5.99 -6.80
C VAL A 65 5.77 -4.87 -7.52
N SER A 66 4.51 -5.10 -7.88
CA SER A 66 3.69 -4.09 -8.57
C SER A 66 3.44 -2.86 -7.70
N LEU A 67 3.14 -3.04 -6.41
CA LEU A 67 3.00 -1.93 -5.46
C LEU A 67 4.31 -1.15 -5.30
N ALA A 68 5.44 -1.83 -5.18
CA ALA A 68 6.74 -1.18 -5.04
C ALA A 68 7.06 -0.28 -6.24
N PHE A 69 6.83 -0.80 -7.45
CA PHE A 69 7.03 -0.05 -8.69
C PHE A 69 6.10 1.18 -8.76
N LEU A 70 4.81 0.98 -8.46
CA LEU A 70 3.83 2.06 -8.45
C LEU A 70 4.20 3.18 -7.46
N VAL A 71 4.51 2.82 -6.21
CA VAL A 71 4.88 3.79 -5.17
C VAL A 71 6.15 4.52 -5.54
N TRP A 72 7.18 3.80 -5.98
CA TRP A 72 8.46 4.42 -6.33
C TRP A 72 8.30 5.45 -7.45
N ILE A 73 7.61 5.09 -8.54
CA ILE A 73 7.42 6.00 -9.67
C ILE A 73 6.59 7.22 -9.27
N THR A 74 5.45 6.99 -8.62
CA THR A 74 4.54 8.09 -8.27
C THR A 74 5.20 9.08 -7.30
N THR A 75 5.95 8.59 -6.32
CA THR A 75 6.63 9.45 -5.35
C THR A 75 7.87 10.15 -5.93
N TYR A 76 8.66 9.46 -6.77
CA TYR A 76 9.77 10.07 -7.49
C TYR A 76 9.28 11.22 -8.40
N SER A 77 8.29 10.92 -9.25
CA SER A 77 7.71 11.91 -10.16
C SER A 77 7.07 13.08 -9.41
N GLY A 78 6.37 12.80 -8.29
CA GLY A 78 5.81 13.83 -7.43
C GLY A 78 6.88 14.75 -6.83
N ALA A 79 7.96 14.18 -6.30
CA ALA A 79 9.07 14.95 -5.74
C ALA A 79 9.78 15.81 -6.80
N ALA A 80 9.98 15.27 -8.01
CA ALA A 80 10.56 16.01 -9.13
C ALA A 80 9.69 17.19 -9.58
N LEU A 81 8.37 16.98 -9.69
CA LEU A 81 7.42 18.05 -10.03
C LEU A 81 7.36 19.11 -8.93
N TYR A 82 7.31 18.70 -7.66
CA TYR A 82 7.36 19.63 -6.53
C TYR A 82 8.60 20.51 -6.59
N ASN A 83 9.79 19.92 -6.79
CA ASN A 83 11.03 20.67 -6.91
C ASN A 83 11.06 21.61 -8.12
N LYS A 84 10.34 21.27 -9.21
CA LYS A 84 10.20 22.15 -10.38
C LYS A 84 9.29 23.34 -10.12
N TRP A 85 8.19 23.15 -9.40
CA TRP A 85 7.17 24.18 -9.16
C TRP A 85 7.43 25.05 -7.94
N ALA A 86 8.16 24.54 -6.95
CA ALA A 86 8.54 25.27 -5.74
C ALA A 86 9.79 26.17 -5.93
N LYS A 87 10.31 26.25 -7.16
CA LYS A 87 11.31 27.24 -7.57
C LYS A 87 10.60 28.52 -8.00
#